data_AF-E4Q6R3-F1
#
_entry.id   AF-E4Q6R3-F1
#
_cell.length_a   1.000
_cell.length_b   1.000
_cell.length_c   1.000
_cell.angle_alpha   90.00
_cell.angle_beta   90.00
_cell.angle_gamma   90.00
#
_symmetry.space_group_name_H-M   'P 1'
#
loop_
_entity.id
_entity.type
_entity.pdbx_description
1 polymer ?
#
loop_
_entity_poly.entity_id
_entity_poly.type
_entity_poly.pdbx_seq_one_letter_code
_entity_poly.pdbx_strand_id
1 'polypeptide(L)'
;MSTCSITIFLAVSKNAIENTKDKKVYIEDERKYVDIYNKTDLKEEELVFLFERYKSSRKGFGLGLSIGKELCKILDIKLETFIEDGIYSF
;
A
#
# COMPACT_ATOMS: atom_id res chain seq x y z
N MET A 1 18.77 -0.91 6.58
CA MET A 1 17.47 -1.58 6.31
C MET A 1 17.72 -3.04 5.97
N SER A 2 16.93 -3.97 6.51
CA SER A 2 16.99 -5.38 6.09
C SER A 2 16.31 -5.54 4.72
N THR A 3 16.64 -6.60 3.99
CA THR A 3 16.03 -6.93 2.68
C THR A 3 14.50 -7.01 2.76
N CYS A 4 13.96 -7.47 3.90
CA CYS A 4 12.53 -7.54 4.15
C CYS A 4 11.88 -6.14 4.23
N SER A 5 12.51 -5.20 4.95
CA SER A 5 11.99 -3.82 5.06
C SER A 5 11.93 -3.11 3.71
N ILE A 6 12.97 -3.27 2.88
CA ILE A 6 13.01 -2.72 1.52
C ILE A 6 11.91 -3.33 0.66
N THR A 7 11.69 -4.65 0.78
CA THR A 7 10.66 -5.36 0.00
C THR A 7 9.26 -4.89 0.37
N ILE A 8 8.96 -4.71 1.66
CA ILE A 8 7.68 -4.17 2.14
C ILE A 8 7.46 -2.77 1.56
N PHE A 9 8.45 -1.87 1.74
CA PHE A 9 8.35 -0.49 1.28
C PHE A 9 8.15 -0.39 -0.23
N LEU A 10 8.90 -1.16 -1.02
CA LEU A 10 8.76 -1.19 -2.48
C LEU A 10 7.39 -1.72 -2.92
N ALA A 11 6.87 -2.76 -2.26
CA ALA A 11 5.56 -3.34 -2.59
C ALA A 11 4.43 -2.32 -2.38
N VAL A 12 4.43 -1.64 -1.23
CA VAL A 12 3.40 -0.63 -0.89
C VAL A 12 3.56 0.61 -1.77
N SER A 13 4.78 1.14 -1.90
CA SER A 13 5.05 2.33 -2.73
C SER A 13 4.68 2.11 -4.19
N LYS A 14 5.04 0.95 -4.76
CA LYS A 14 4.69 0.62 -6.15
C LYS A 14 3.19 0.55 -6.34
N ASN A 15 2.46 -0.03 -5.39
CA ASN A 15 1.00 -0.07 -5.47
C ASN A 15 0.39 1.35 -5.43
N ALA A 16 0.88 2.22 -4.55
CA ALA A 16 0.45 3.62 -4.49
C ALA A 16 0.74 4.37 -5.81
N ILE A 17 1.93 4.17 -6.40
CA ILE A 17 2.32 4.76 -7.70
C ILE A 17 1.42 4.25 -8.84
N GLU A 18 1.07 2.96 -8.81
CA GLU A 18 0.23 2.37 -9.84
C GLU A 18 -1.23 2.79 -9.73
N ASN A 19 -1.71 3.17 -8.54
CA ASN A 19 -3.12 3.52 -8.31
C ASN A 19 -3.36 5.03 -8.10
N THR A 20 -2.31 5.85 -8.05
CA THR A 20 -2.48 7.30 -7.92
C THR A 20 -3.12 7.94 -9.16
N LYS A 21 -4.11 8.80 -8.94
CA LYS A 21 -4.80 9.58 -9.99
C LYS A 21 -4.05 10.87 -10.34
N ASP A 22 -3.50 11.54 -9.33
CA ASP A 22 -2.87 12.86 -9.48
C ASP A 22 -1.35 12.78 -9.73
N LYS A 23 -0.82 11.57 -9.99
CA LYS A 23 0.60 11.29 -10.20
C LYS A 23 1.48 11.70 -9.01
N LYS A 24 0.89 11.77 -7.81
CA LYS A 24 1.60 12.01 -6.56
C LYS A 24 1.40 10.84 -5.61
N VAL A 25 2.46 10.53 -4.89
CA VAL A 25 2.46 9.64 -3.74
C VAL A 25 3.15 10.41 -2.63
N TYR A 26 2.55 10.36 -1.46
CA TYR A 26 3.03 11.08 -0.30
C TYR A 26 3.48 10.04 0.72
N ILE A 27 4.57 10.35 1.43
CA ILE A 27 5.18 9.48 2.41
C ILE A 27 5.45 10.34 3.64
N GLU A 28 4.85 9.93 4.75
CA GLU A 28 5.08 10.54 6.06
C GLU A 28 5.84 9.52 6.92
N ASP A 29 7.04 9.90 7.33
CA ASP A 29 7.89 9.11 8.23
C ASP A 29 7.78 9.71 9.62
N GLU A 30 6.96 9.06 10.46
CA GLU A 30 6.84 9.37 11.86
C GLU A 30 7.75 8.45 12.66
N ARG A 31 8.22 8.90 13.83
CA ARG A 31 9.21 8.14 14.65
C ARG A 31 8.83 6.67 14.95
N LYS A 32 7.56 6.29 14.77
CA LYS A 32 7.00 4.97 15.08
C LYS A 32 6.39 4.23 13.88
N TYR A 33 6.09 4.92 12.77
CA TYR A 33 5.38 4.34 11.64
C TYR A 33 5.66 5.13 10.36
N VAL A 34 5.43 4.50 9.22
CA VAL A 34 5.52 5.16 7.91
C VAL A 34 4.16 5.04 7.24
N ASP A 35 3.56 6.19 6.94
CA ASP A 35 2.33 6.26 6.18
C ASP A 35 2.64 6.55 4.71
N ILE A 36 1.97 5.81 3.82
CA ILE A 36 2.07 5.99 2.38
C ILE A 36 0.65 6.19 1.85
N TYR A 37 0.39 7.36 1.29
CA TYR A 37 -0.95 7.72 0.82
C TYR A 37 -0.92 8.26 -0.61
N ASN A 38 -2.02 8.03 -1.33
CA ASN A 38 -2.23 8.49 -2.70
C ASN A 38 -3.71 8.76 -2.96
N LYS A 39 -4.01 9.67 -3.88
CA LYS A 39 -5.39 9.84 -4.35
C LYS A 39 -5.76 8.67 -5.25
N THR A 40 -6.80 7.92 -4.92
CA THR A 40 -7.25 6.72 -5.64
C THR A 40 -8.74 6.79 -5.99
N ASP A 41 -9.14 5.95 -6.95
CA ASP A 41 -10.55 5.66 -7.29
C ASP A 41 -11.04 4.33 -6.71
N LEU A 42 -10.15 3.62 -6.01
CA LEU A 42 -10.50 2.37 -5.35
C LEU A 42 -11.66 2.63 -4.39
N LYS A 43 -12.66 1.77 -4.45
CA LYS A 43 -13.74 1.75 -3.48
C LYS A 43 -13.35 0.92 -2.27
N GLU A 44 -14.02 1.14 -1.14
CA GLU A 44 -13.76 0.41 0.10
C GLU A 44 -13.88 -1.11 -0.09
N GLU A 45 -14.84 -1.57 -0.91
CA GLU A 45 -15.00 -3.01 -1.18
C GLU A 45 -13.81 -3.60 -1.93
N GLU A 46 -13.06 -2.78 -2.67
CA GLU A 46 -11.87 -3.20 -3.40
C GLU A 46 -10.64 -3.34 -2.48
N LEU A 47 -10.63 -2.71 -1.30
CA LEU A 47 -9.54 -2.84 -0.32
C LEU A 47 -9.40 -4.28 0.18
N VAL A 48 -10.51 -4.99 0.34
CA VAL A 48 -10.53 -6.38 0.81
C VAL A 48 -9.68 -7.28 -0.08
N PHE A 49 -9.58 -6.95 -1.37
CA PHE A 49 -8.86 -7.74 -2.36
C PHE A 49 -7.39 -7.34 -2.54
N LEU A 50 -6.92 -6.22 -1.97
CA LEU A 50 -5.56 -5.70 -2.18
C LEU A 50 -4.45 -6.70 -1.82
N PHE A 51 -4.69 -7.51 -0.78
CA PHE A 51 -3.71 -8.46 -0.27
C PHE A 51 -3.97 -9.90 -0.72
N GLU A 52 -5.01 -10.13 -1.53
CA GLU A 52 -5.27 -11.46 -2.09
C GLU A 52 -4.30 -11.78 -3.22
N ARG A 53 -3.83 -13.03 -3.24
CA ARG A 53 -2.90 -13.50 -4.27
C ARG A 53 -3.61 -13.55 -5.62
N TYR A 54 -2.91 -13.14 -6.67
CA TYR A 54 -3.37 -13.17 -8.08
C TYR A 54 -4.58 -12.30 -8.41
N LYS A 55 -5.11 -11.53 -7.44
CA LYS A 55 -6.04 -10.45 -7.73
C LYS A 55 -5.26 -9.16 -7.96
N SER A 56 -5.29 -8.68 -9.20
CA SER A 56 -4.66 -7.43 -9.61
C SER A 56 -5.55 -6.72 -10.61
N SER A 57 -5.87 -5.45 -10.33
CA SER A 57 -6.64 -4.59 -11.25
C SER A 57 -5.77 -4.00 -12.38
N ARG A 58 -4.43 -4.08 -12.25
CA ARG A 58 -3.45 -3.56 -13.22
C ARG A 58 -2.31 -4.56 -13.49
N LYS A 59 -1.45 -4.24 -14.47
CA LYS A 59 -0.33 -5.08 -14.96
C LYS A 59 0.53 -5.65 -13.83
N GLY A 60 0.56 -6.97 -13.66
CA GLY A 60 1.43 -7.69 -12.71
C GLY A 60 0.86 -9.05 -12.30
N PHE A 61 1.64 -9.83 -11.55
CA PHE A 61 1.21 -11.16 -11.05
C PHE A 61 0.28 -11.11 -9.82
N GLY A 62 0.04 -9.93 -9.24
CA GLY A 62 -0.80 -9.79 -8.04
C GLY A 62 -0.21 -10.46 -6.79
N LEU A 63 1.12 -10.43 -6.63
CA LEU A 63 1.81 -11.08 -5.51
C LEU A 63 2.50 -10.10 -4.56
N GLY A 64 2.86 -8.90 -5.02
CA GLY A 64 3.71 -7.96 -4.27
C GLY A 64 3.17 -7.62 -2.87
N LEU A 65 1.92 -7.14 -2.79
CA LEU A 65 1.28 -6.80 -1.52
C LEU A 65 1.06 -8.04 -0.64
N SER A 66 0.70 -9.18 -1.22
CA SER A 66 0.52 -10.43 -0.45
C SER A 66 1.83 -10.90 0.20
N ILE A 67 2.96 -10.78 -0.50
CA ILE A 67 4.29 -11.07 0.05
C ILE A 67 4.65 -10.05 1.13
N GLY A 68 4.41 -8.76 0.86
CA GLY A 68 4.62 -7.69 1.86
C GLY A 68 3.87 -7.95 3.16
N LYS A 69 2.60 -8.39 3.09
CA LYS A 69 1.78 -8.76 4.25
C LYS A 69 2.39 -9.90 5.07
N GLU A 70 2.89 -10.96 4.41
CA GLU A 70 3.53 -12.08 5.12
C GLU A 70 4.86 -11.66 5.74
N LEU A 71 5.64 -10.80 5.08
CA LEU A 71 6.86 -10.23 5.67
C LEU A 71 6.56 -9.36 6.90
N CYS A 72 5.50 -8.54 6.86
CA CYS A 72 5.06 -7.78 8.03
C CYS A 72 4.73 -8.70 9.21
N LYS A 73 4.02 -9.82 8.98
CA LYS A 73 3.76 -10.81 10.04
C LYS A 73 5.03 -11.42 10.63
N ILE A 74 5.98 -11.82 9.78
CA ILE A 74 7.26 -12.42 10.22
C ILE A 74 8.05 -11.45 11.10
N LEU A 75 7.96 -10.15 10.81
CA LEU A 75 8.69 -9.09 11.51
C LEU A 75 7.90 -8.47 12.67
N ASP A 76 6.70 -8.96 12.97
CA ASP A 76 5.79 -8.37 13.96
C ASP A 76 5.50 -6.88 13.70
N ILE A 77 5.34 -6.52 12.41
CA ILE A 77 4.99 -5.18 11.95
C ILE A 77 3.49 -5.15 11.65
N LYS A 78 2.79 -4.17 12.23
CA LYS A 78 1.39 -3.90 11.92
C LYS A 78 1.27 -3.26 10.53
N LEU A 79 0.43 -3.82 9.67
CA LEU A 79 0.12 -3.27 8.35
C LEU A 79 -1.38 -2.97 8.26
N GLU A 80 -1.72 -1.71 8.01
CA GLU A 80 -3.10 -1.22 7.93
C GLU A 80 -3.32 -0.50 6.59
N THR A 81 -4.54 -0.59 6.07
CA THR A 81 -4.97 0.09 4.84
C THR A 81 -6.38 0.57 5.04
N PHE A 82 -6.65 1.81 4.65
CA PHE A 82 -7.96 2.43 4.73
C PHE A 82 -8.13 3.38 3.54
N ILE A 83 -9.38 3.69 3.19
CA ILE A 83 -9.73 4.77 2.28
C ILE A 83 -10.36 5.87 3.12
N GLU A 84 -9.94 7.10 2.89
CA GLU A 84 -10.62 8.27 3.42
C GLU A 84 -11.40 8.94 2.29
N ASP A 85 -12.71 9.07 2.45
CA ASP A 85 -13.55 9.85 1.56
C ASP A 85 -13.22 11.34 1.74
N GLY A 86 -12.38 11.86 0.85
CA GLY A 86 -11.87 13.22 0.95
C GLY A 86 -12.93 14.29 0.65
N ILE A 87 -13.26 15.11 1.65
CA ILE A 87 -13.32 16.57 1.44
C ILE A 87 -12.08 17.16 2.09
N TYR A 88 -11.06 17.44 1.30
CA TYR A 88 -9.89 18.21 1.74
C TYR A 88 -9.97 19.61 1.12
N SER A 89 -10.43 20.58 1.92
CA SER A 89 -10.31 22.01 1.59
C SER A 89 -8.92 22.50 2.02
N PHE A 90 -8.17 23.08 1.08
CA PHE A 90 -6.97 23.87 1.37
C PHE A 90 -7.35 25.34 1.59
#